data_AF-A0A7H4PGV5-F1
#
_entry.id   AF-A0A7H4PGV5-F1
#
_cell.length_a   1.000
_cell.length_b   1.000
_cell.length_c   1.000
_cell.angle_alpha   90.00
_cell.angle_beta   90.00
_cell.angle_gamma   90.00
#
_symmetry.space_group_name_H-M   'P 1'
#
loop_
_entity.id
_entity.type
_entity.pdbx_description
1 polymer ?
#
loop_
_entity_poly.entity_id
_entity_poly.type
_entity_poly.pdbx_seq_one_letter_code
_entity_poly.pdbx_strand_id
1 'polypeptide(L)' 'MDLNALLPADKTYWRFSGSLTTPPCSEGVTWIVLKHPLTLSSAQLAKFSHAMHHDNNRPIQPLNGRVVIE' A
#
# COMPACT_ATOMS: atom_id res chain seq x y z
N MET A 1 18.34 -9.16 5.55
CA MET A 1 17.32 -8.11 5.70
C MET A 1 16.22 -8.67 6.58
N ASP A 2 15.90 -8.01 7.69
CA ASP A 2 14.79 -8.40 8.55
C ASP A 2 13.51 -7.71 8.06
N LEU A 3 12.52 -8.50 7.66
CA LEU A 3 11.25 -7.99 7.14
C LEU A 3 10.31 -7.51 8.25
N ASN A 4 10.47 -8.03 9.48
CA ASN A 4 9.60 -7.64 10.59
C ASN A 4 9.84 -6.19 11.01
N ALA A 5 11.05 -5.67 10.80
CA ALA A 5 11.38 -4.26 10.99
C ALA A 5 10.61 -3.31 10.05
N LEU A 6 9.98 -3.83 8.99
CA LEU A 6 9.14 -3.06 8.06
C LEU A 6 7.64 -3.15 8.39
N LEU A 7 7.29 -3.76 9.53
CA LEU A 7 5.91 -3.85 10.01
C LEU A 7 5.75 -3.10 11.34
N PRO A 8 4.62 -2.38 11.55
CA PRO A 8 4.27 -1.85 12.85
C PRO A 8 4.07 -2.97 13.88
N ALA A 9 4.24 -2.60 15.16
CA ALA A 9 3.95 -3.49 16.28
C ALA A 9 2.45 -3.82 16.35
N ASP A 10 1.60 -2.78 16.25
CA ASP A 10 0.15 -2.93 16.10
C ASP A 10 -0.19 -3.27 14.64
N LYS A 11 -0.88 -4.41 14.46
CA LYS A 11 -1.22 -4.97 13.14
C LYS A 11 -2.72 -4.88 12.84
N THR A 12 -3.46 -4.03 13.54
CA THR A 12 -4.83 -3.71 13.13
C THR A 12 -4.83 -3.15 11.71
N TYR A 13 -5.84 -3.52 10.92
CA TYR A 13 -5.85 -3.30 9.48
C TYR A 13 -7.24 -2.99 8.95
N TRP A 14 -7.31 -2.40 7.77
CA TRP A 14 -8.50 -2.40 6.93
C TRP A 14 -8.42 -3.55 5.94
N ARG A 15 -9.56 -4.19 5.63
CA ARG A 15 -9.64 -5.28 4.65
C ARG A 15 -10.74 -5.03 3.62
N PHE A 16 -10.41 -5.27 2.35
CA PHE A 16 -11.38 -5.24 1.24
C PHE A 16 -10.94 -6.10 0.05
N SER A 17 -11.90 -6.46 -0.81
CA SER A 17 -11.63 -7.12 -2.09
C SER A 17 -11.27 -6.09 -3.16
N GLY A 18 -10.23 -6.35 -3.93
CA GLY A 18 -9.74 -5.45 -4.96
C GLY A 18 -8.96 -6.17 -6.05
N SER A 19 -7.99 -5.46 -6.61
CA SER A 19 -7.18 -5.90 -7.74
C SER A 19 -5.73 -5.51 -7.60
N LEU A 20 -4.89 -5.98 -8.53
CA LEU A 20 -3.55 -5.45 -8.71
C LEU A 20 -3.61 -3.97 -9.15
N THR A 21 -2.70 -3.13 -8.63
CA THR A 21 -2.59 -1.71 -9.02
C THR A 21 -1.76 -1.50 -10.28
N THR A 22 -1.20 -2.56 -10.85
CA THR A 22 -0.44 -2.57 -12.10
C THR A 22 -1.10 -3.50 -13.12
N PRO A 23 -0.92 -3.27 -14.43
CA PRO A 23 -1.38 -4.21 -15.46
C PRO A 23 -0.92 -5.66 -15.15
N PRO A 24 -1.78 -6.67 -15.35
CA PRO A 24 -3.08 -6.63 -16.02
C PRO A 24 -4.27 -6.22 -15.14
N CYS A 25 -4.04 -5.70 -13.93
CA CYS A 25 -5.09 -5.24 -13.02
C CYS A 25 -6.07 -6.36 -12.58
N SER A 26 -5.60 -7.61 -12.52
CA SER A 26 -6.43 -8.76 -12.13
C SER A 26 -7.11 -8.54 -10.78
N GLU A 27 -8.40 -8.84 -10.74
CA GLU A 27 -9.24 -8.76 -9.53
C GLU A 27 -9.13 -10.03 -8.67
N GLY A 28 -9.85 -10.06 -7.54
CA GLY A 28 -9.81 -11.17 -6.58
C GLY A 28 -8.70 -11.06 -5.54
N VAL A 29 -7.99 -9.94 -5.50
CA VAL A 29 -6.95 -9.66 -4.50
C VAL A 29 -7.59 -9.25 -3.19
N THR A 30 -7.20 -9.90 -2.08
CA THR A 30 -7.54 -9.42 -0.73
C THR A 30 -6.52 -8.37 -0.30
N TRP A 31 -6.97 -7.12 -0.19
CA TRP A 31 -6.15 -6.04 0.35
C TRP A 31 -6.20 -6.03 1.87
N ILE A 32 -5.04 -5.93 2.50
CA ILE A 32 -4.84 -5.72 3.94
C ILE A 32 -3.99 -4.46 4.08
N VAL A 33 -4.56 -3.40 4.63
CA VAL A 33 -3.88 -2.10 4.81
C VAL A 33 -3.71 -1.84 6.30
N LEU A 34 -2.49 -1.91 6.81
CA LEU A 34 -2.19 -1.69 8.22
C LEU A 34 -2.52 -0.24 8.61
N LYS A 35 -3.17 -0.05 9.76
CA LYS A 35 -3.63 1.27 10.24
C LYS A 35 -2.48 2.15 10.73
N HIS A 36 -1.43 1.53 11.25
CA HIS A 36 -0.30 2.22 11.86
C HIS A 36 0.85 2.34 10.85
N PRO A 37 1.12 3.54 10.32
CA PRO A 37 2.23 3.75 9.39
C PRO A 37 3.58 3.66 10.12
N LEU A 38 4.62 3.32 9.36
CA LEU A 38 6.00 3.51 9.78
C LEU A 38 6.56 4.83 9.23
N THR A 39 7.65 5.29 9.81
CA THR A 39 8.34 6.51 9.38
C THR A 39 9.52 6.18 8.48
N LEU A 40 9.77 7.06 7.51
CA LEU A 40 11.03 7.11 6.78
C LEU A 40 11.67 8.50 6.91
N SER A 41 13.00 8.55 6.89
CA SER A 41 13.73 9.82 6.85
C SER A 41 13.57 10.51 5.49
N SER A 42 13.71 11.84 5.46
CA SER A 42 13.69 12.62 4.22
C SER A 42 14.77 12.18 3.22
N ALA A 43 15.93 11.73 3.71
CA ALA A 43 17.00 11.23 2.86
C ALA A 43 16.63 9.90 2.18
N GLN A 44 15.90 9.01 2.86
CA GLN A 44 15.38 7.78 2.25
C GLN A 44 14.32 8.08 1.20
N LEU A 45 13.41 9.03 1.49
CA LEU A 45 12.39 9.47 0.54
C LEU A 45 13.02 10.03 -0.74
N ALA A 46 14.01 10.92 -0.59
CA ALA A 46 14.71 11.53 -1.71
C ALA A 46 15.41 10.49 -2.59
N LYS A 47 16.06 9.48 -1.98
CA LYS A 47 16.67 8.36 -2.73
C LYS A 47 15.64 7.56 -3.53
N PHE A 48 14.48 7.26 -2.92
CA PHE A 48 13.40 6.55 -3.60
C PHE A 48 12.84 7.35 -4.79
N SER A 49 12.47 8.61 -4.56
CA SER A 49 11.94 9.49 -5.61
C SER A 49 12.94 9.69 -6.75
N HIS A 50 14.22 9.86 -6.44
CA HIS A 50 15.27 9.97 -7.46
C HIS A 50 15.39 8.70 -8.31
N ALA A 51 15.31 7.52 -7.69
CA ALA A 51 15.42 6.24 -8.40
C ALA A 51 14.17 5.91 -9.25
N MET A 52 12.98 6.36 -8.84
CA MET A 52 11.73 6.09 -9.57
C MET A 52 11.48 7.05 -10.73
N HIS A 53 12.13 8.22 -10.75
CA HIS A 53 12.05 9.26 -11.79
C HIS A 53 10.67 9.91 -12.02
N HIS A 54 9.58 9.33 -11.51
CA HIS A 54 8.23 9.86 -11.59
C HIS A 54 7.34 9.29 -10.48
N ASP A 55 6.17 9.90 -10.26
CA ASP A 55 5.13 9.33 -9.41
C ASP A 55 4.65 8.00 -10.00
N ASN A 56 4.65 6.95 -9.20
CA ASN A 56 4.37 5.57 -9.65
C ASN A 56 3.11 4.97 -9.00
N ASN A 57 2.28 5.80 -8.38
CA ASN A 57 1.00 5.41 -7.80
C ASN A 57 -0.14 5.52 -8.82
N ARG A 58 -0.96 4.47 -8.91
CA ARG A 58 -2.21 4.50 -9.68
C ARG A 58 -3.24 5.43 -8.99
N PRO A 59 -4.05 6.20 -9.74
CA PRO A 59 -5.16 6.97 -9.17
C PRO A 59 -6.16 6.09 -8.41
N ILE A 60 -6.81 6.66 -7.38
CA ILE A 60 -7.86 5.96 -6.63
C ILE A 60 -8.98 5.49 -7.57
N GLN A 61 -9.60 4.36 -7.21
CA GLN A 61 -10.68 3.76 -8.00
C GLN A 61 -11.99 3.80 -7.20
N PRO A 62 -13.15 3.95 -7.86
CA PRO A 62 -14.45 3.97 -7.20
C PRO A 62 -14.69 2.72 -6.33
N LEU A 63 -15.31 2.88 -5.16
CA LEU A 63 -15.58 1.76 -4.25
C LEU A 63 -16.62 0.78 -4.84
N ASN A 64 -17.55 1.28 -5.66
CA ASN A 64 -18.71 0.54 -6.16
C ASN A 64 -19.47 -0.11 -4.98
N GLY A 65 -19.95 -1.35 -5.11
CA GLY A 65 -20.67 -2.07 -4.06
C GLY A 65 -19.77 -2.70 -2.98
N ARG A 66 -18.47 -2.38 -2.92
CA ARG A 66 -17.54 -3.01 -1.98
C ARG A 66 -17.65 -2.36 -0.60
N VAL A 67 -17.47 -3.17 0.44
CA VAL A 67 -17.38 -2.71 1.83
C VAL A 67 -15.94 -2.82 2.31
N VAL A 68 -15.46 -1.82 3.03
CA VAL A 68 -14.19 -1.85 3.74
C VAL A 68 -14.47 -2.24 5.18
N ILE A 69 -13.79 -3.27 5.66
CA ILE A 69 -13.96 -3.82 7.01
C ILE A 69 -12.75 -3.45 7.86
N GLU A 70 -13.00 -3.18 9.13
CA GLU A 70 -12.01 -2.86 10.16
C GLU A 70 -11.53 -4.07 10.95
#